data_AF-A0A7J4QC21-F1
#
_entry.id   AF-A0A7J4QC21-F1
#
_cell.length_a   1.000
_cell.length_b   1.000
_cell.length_c   1.000
_cell.angle_alpha   90.00
_cell.angle_beta   90.00
_cell.angle_gamma   90.00
#
_symmetry.space_group_name_H-M   'P 1'
#
loop_
_entity.id
_entity.type
_entity.pdbx_description
1 polymer ?
#
loop_
_entity_poly.entity_id
_entity_poly.type
_entity_poly.pdbx_seq_one_letter_code
_entity_poly.pdbx_strand_id
1 'polypeptide(L)'
;MGKKAILAVIALIALIAFAMMAAGAERGLIKIALPHNNVKSAAAKAIAQGLQEKGAVNELALEAQYAREDLEKDAAYLSPPITASVKPRLTLRDRLIRILYPVPRVRIPPGVEPAYPIGLSPADRANPLFESVDMSKYQGLQREHGEIFAAMVWADAAHTEGRSIIYSQSRMHSLAHYIALLETGQPFPFSAPSIGRDVPAARNATLKLFTEEEALNMYIPHLAVSLYVEANHLVPWSMAGYGSAQLSLLLDGRKFINYEPERSAYRLYMTRENGGGLQGLTDWNPFYSYEFLLSNGMVMPTQEGTIYALTQWMREHLYHEASADAYSHRLAYGYNGSYPVDKILNPPSGEKSWTAGCSGTTSLYKAMLYTINIPVSTNFTLGGHTGPVFPTTGIALIHGDDPYGLFNKRGAQEVPVNEIFVPISRFYETNHAEPEPYMGYAPNQAEMAGWLHSRGVGEKAYYYMAYRLLNKRVEDVVVYLPRDITTGTLEEWWGYDGWRPIFSAEERNAMFVAMDAEIMRIGDGDYSAGSRRVCSGLIPRPDYC
;
A
#
# COMPACT_ATOMS: atom_id res chain seq x y z
N MET A 1 -46.46 -26.70 19.89
CA MET A 1 -45.83 -27.50 18.81
C MET A 1 -44.99 -28.62 19.43
N GLY A 2 -45.14 -29.87 18.96
CA GLY A 2 -44.25 -30.96 19.41
C GLY A 2 -42.81 -30.77 18.92
N LYS A 3 -41.83 -31.38 19.60
CA LYS A 3 -40.39 -31.28 19.29
C LYS A 3 -40.05 -31.46 17.80
N LYS A 4 -40.73 -32.38 17.11
CA LYS A 4 -40.55 -32.63 15.66
C LYS A 4 -40.96 -31.44 14.79
N ALA A 5 -42.02 -30.73 15.15
CA ALA A 5 -42.48 -29.55 14.40
C ALA A 5 -41.52 -28.37 14.57
N ILE A 6 -40.92 -28.20 15.76
CA ILE A 6 -39.91 -27.15 16.02
C ILE A 6 -38.66 -27.40 15.18
N LEU A 7 -38.18 -28.64 15.13
CA LEU A 7 -37.00 -29.01 14.33
C LEU A 7 -37.24 -28.83 12.82
N ALA A 8 -38.44 -29.15 12.32
CA ALA A 8 -38.78 -28.94 10.91
C ALA A 8 -38.77 -27.44 10.54
N VAL A 9 -39.27 -26.57 11.42
CA VAL A 9 -39.25 -25.11 11.20
C VAL A 9 -37.82 -24.56 11.21
N ILE A 10 -36.96 -25.02 12.13
CA ILE A 10 -35.55 -24.60 12.17
C ILE A 10 -34.80 -25.05 10.91
N ALA A 11 -35.02 -26.29 10.47
CA ALA A 11 -34.41 -26.81 9.24
C ALA A 11 -34.85 -26.02 8.01
N LEU A 12 -36.13 -25.64 7.92
CA LEU A 12 -36.64 -24.83 6.82
C LEU A 12 -36.04 -23.42 6.81
N ILE A 13 -35.91 -22.77 7.98
CA ILE A 13 -35.27 -21.45 8.10
C ILE A 13 -33.80 -21.51 7.69
N ALA A 14 -33.07 -22.56 8.11
CA ALA A 14 -31.67 -22.75 7.72
C ALA A 14 -31.52 -22.97 6.21
N LEU A 15 -32.44 -23.73 5.58
CA LEU A 15 -32.44 -23.97 4.15
C LEU A 15 -32.71 -22.68 3.35
N ILE A 16 -33.65 -21.86 3.80
CA ILE A 16 -33.97 -20.55 3.20
C ILE A 16 -32.78 -19.61 3.33
N ALA A 17 -32.16 -19.53 4.50
CA ALA A 17 -30.96 -18.69 4.71
C ALA A 17 -29.80 -19.13 3.80
N PHE A 18 -29.59 -20.43 3.63
CA PHE A 18 -28.56 -20.97 2.74
C PHE A 18 -28.85 -20.66 1.27
N ALA A 19 -30.10 -20.83 0.82
CA ALA A 19 -30.51 -20.49 -0.55
C ALA A 19 -30.35 -18.98 -0.83
N MET A 20 -30.65 -18.11 0.13
CA MET A 20 -30.46 -16.66 -0.01
C MET A 20 -28.98 -16.26 -0.06
N MET A 21 -28.11 -16.93 0.70
CA MET A 21 -26.65 -16.71 0.64
C MET A 21 -26.07 -17.19 -0.70
N ALA A 22 -26.54 -18.31 -1.24
CA ALA A 22 -26.10 -18.82 -2.54
C ALA A 22 -26.57 -17.95 -3.72
N ALA A 23 -27.68 -17.21 -3.56
CA ALA A 23 -28.27 -16.37 -4.60
C ALA A 23 -27.77 -14.91 -4.60
N GLY A 24 -26.80 -14.54 -3.74
CA GLY A 24 -26.21 -13.20 -3.73
C GLY A 24 -27.17 -12.07 -3.33
N ALA A 25 -28.29 -12.37 -2.66
CA ALA A 25 -29.26 -11.35 -2.26
C ALA A 25 -28.78 -10.58 -1.01
N GLU A 26 -28.47 -9.30 -1.17
CA GLU A 26 -28.07 -8.43 -0.05
C GLU A 26 -29.23 -8.13 0.93
N ARG A 27 -28.96 -8.45 2.20
CA ARG A 27 -29.47 -7.90 3.48
C ARG A 27 -30.76 -7.06 3.46
N GLY A 28 -31.90 -7.74 3.55
CA GLY A 28 -33.08 -7.27 4.29
C GLY A 28 -33.16 -7.98 5.64
N LEU A 29 -32.99 -7.26 6.75
CA LEU A 29 -33.00 -7.79 8.12
C LEU A 29 -34.38 -8.37 8.50
N ILE A 30 -34.51 -9.70 8.57
CA ILE A 30 -35.56 -10.35 9.38
C ILE A 30 -34.98 -10.57 10.77
N LYS A 31 -35.35 -9.73 11.75
CA LYS A 31 -35.09 -10.00 13.17
C LYS A 31 -36.03 -11.12 13.64
N ILE A 32 -35.57 -12.38 13.59
CA ILE A 32 -36.22 -13.48 14.30
C ILE A 32 -35.59 -13.57 15.69
N ALA A 33 -36.34 -13.18 16.72
CA ALA A 33 -35.96 -13.40 18.10
C ALA A 33 -36.11 -14.90 18.43
N LEU A 34 -34.99 -15.62 18.50
CA LEU A 34 -34.96 -16.97 19.05
C LEU A 34 -34.67 -16.89 20.56
N PRO A 35 -35.54 -17.40 21.44
CA PRO A 35 -35.29 -17.42 22.86
C PRO A 35 -34.40 -18.63 23.26
N HIS A 36 -33.53 -18.39 24.22
CA HIS A 36 -32.69 -19.33 24.98
C HIS A 36 -31.40 -19.92 24.36
N ASN A 37 -30.35 -19.90 25.20
CA ASN A 37 -28.97 -20.37 24.95
C ASN A 37 -28.85 -21.84 24.52
N ASN A 38 -29.86 -22.67 24.79
CA ASN A 38 -29.83 -24.09 24.46
C ASN A 38 -29.99 -24.37 22.94
N VAL A 39 -30.56 -23.43 22.18
CA VAL A 39 -30.74 -23.58 20.71
C VAL A 39 -29.42 -23.29 19.97
N LYS A 40 -28.60 -22.35 20.48
CA LYS A 40 -27.27 -22.05 19.91
C LYS A 40 -26.31 -23.22 20.02
N SER A 41 -26.33 -23.93 21.15
CA SER A 41 -25.53 -25.14 21.39
C SER A 41 -25.89 -26.28 20.43
N ALA A 42 -27.19 -26.51 20.20
CA ALA A 42 -27.64 -27.56 19.27
C ALA A 42 -27.30 -27.25 17.80
N ALA A 43 -27.40 -25.98 17.38
CA ALA A 43 -27.02 -25.55 16.03
C ALA A 43 -25.49 -25.67 15.80
N ALA A 44 -24.67 -25.26 16.77
CA ALA A 44 -23.22 -25.42 16.71
C ALA A 44 -22.81 -26.90 16.63
N LYS A 45 -23.49 -27.77 17.39
CA LYS A 45 -23.22 -29.21 17.39
C LYS A 45 -23.61 -29.88 16.07
N ALA A 46 -24.72 -29.46 15.46
CA ALA A 46 -25.16 -29.95 14.15
C ALA A 46 -24.23 -29.49 13.01
N ILE A 47 -23.70 -28.26 13.08
CA ILE A 47 -22.71 -27.74 12.13
C ILE A 47 -21.40 -28.50 12.26
N ALA A 48 -20.91 -28.70 13.49
CA ALA A 48 -19.69 -29.48 13.74
C ALA A 48 -19.83 -30.93 13.24
N GLN A 49 -20.98 -31.57 13.46
CA GLN A 49 -21.25 -32.92 12.96
C GLN A 49 -21.34 -32.97 11.43
N GLY A 50 -21.97 -31.97 10.79
CA GLY A 50 -22.02 -31.87 9.33
C GLY A 50 -20.65 -31.60 8.67
N LEU A 51 -19.73 -30.93 9.37
CA LEU A 51 -18.35 -30.75 8.91
C LEU A 51 -17.52 -32.04 9.06
N GLN A 52 -17.81 -32.84 10.09
CA GLN A 52 -17.17 -34.14 10.33
C GLN A 52 -17.63 -35.20 9.31
N GLU A 53 -18.91 -35.20 8.94
CA GLU A 53 -19.48 -36.12 7.95
C GLU A 53 -19.04 -35.80 6.50
N LYS A 54 -18.54 -34.59 6.23
CA LYS A 54 -18.09 -34.13 4.90
C LYS A 54 -16.57 -34.25 4.65
N GLY A 55 -15.79 -34.82 5.56
CA GLY A 55 -14.36 -35.11 5.33
C GLY A 55 -13.42 -33.90 5.33
N ALA A 56 -13.90 -32.68 5.57
CA ALA A 56 -13.09 -31.45 5.57
C ALA A 56 -12.05 -31.39 6.72
N VAL A 57 -12.24 -32.20 7.78
CA VAL A 57 -11.28 -32.31 8.90
C VAL A 57 -10.02 -33.08 8.49
N ASN A 58 -10.12 -33.98 7.50
CA ASN A 58 -8.97 -34.77 7.06
C ASN A 58 -8.02 -33.97 6.17
N GLU A 59 -8.50 -32.99 5.38
CA GLU A 59 -7.62 -32.14 4.56
C GLU A 59 -6.79 -31.17 5.43
N LEU A 60 -7.40 -30.52 6.42
CA LEU A 60 -6.68 -29.63 7.34
C LEU A 60 -5.69 -30.38 8.25
N ALA A 61 -6.02 -31.61 8.65
CA ALA A 61 -5.10 -32.46 9.41
C ALA A 61 -3.92 -32.94 8.55
N LEU A 62 -4.16 -33.22 7.26
CA LEU A 62 -3.12 -33.62 6.31
C LEU A 62 -2.20 -32.44 5.96
N GLU A 63 -2.74 -31.23 5.78
CA GLU A 63 -1.95 -30.00 5.57
C GLU A 63 -1.11 -29.64 6.80
N ALA A 64 -1.65 -29.76 8.01
CA ALA A 64 -0.90 -29.55 9.25
C ALA A 64 0.18 -30.62 9.47
N GLN A 65 -0.06 -31.86 9.04
CA GLN A 65 0.92 -32.94 9.08
C GLN A 65 2.07 -32.69 8.08
N TYR A 66 1.77 -32.25 6.85
CA TYR A 66 2.81 -31.90 5.87
C TYR A 66 3.66 -30.71 6.32
N ALA A 67 3.04 -29.69 6.91
CA ALA A 67 3.77 -28.53 7.46
C ALA A 67 4.72 -28.93 8.61
N ARG A 68 4.34 -29.93 9.42
CA ARG A 68 5.16 -30.42 10.53
C ARG A 68 6.29 -31.34 10.07
N GLU A 69 6.05 -32.20 9.09
CA GLU A 69 7.07 -33.06 8.49
C GLU A 69 8.15 -32.26 7.73
N ASP A 70 7.80 -31.09 7.17
CA ASP A 70 8.76 -30.19 6.54
C ASP A 70 9.61 -29.43 7.58
N LEU A 71 9.02 -29.00 8.71
CA LEU A 71 9.76 -28.37 9.82
C LEU A 71 10.75 -29.33 10.51
N GLU A 72 10.38 -30.61 10.65
CA GLU A 72 11.25 -31.62 11.27
C GLU A 72 12.42 -32.04 10.35
N LYS A 73 12.27 -31.95 9.03
CA LYS A 73 13.37 -32.18 8.07
C LYS A 73 14.39 -31.04 8.04
N ASP A 74 13.97 -29.82 8.34
CA ASP A 74 14.83 -28.62 8.31
C ASP A 74 15.69 -28.48 9.58
N ALA A 75 15.27 -29.05 10.71
CA ALA A 75 16.05 -29.04 11.95
C ALA A 75 17.33 -29.91 11.89
N ALA A 76 17.47 -30.77 10.88
CA ALA A 76 18.62 -31.68 10.73
C ALA A 76 19.81 -31.10 9.95
N TYR A 77 19.75 -29.84 9.47
CA TYR A 77 20.68 -29.33 8.44
C TYR A 77 21.59 -28.13 8.81
N LEU A 78 21.91 -27.91 10.09
CA LEU A 78 22.94 -26.96 10.54
C LEU A 78 24.11 -27.78 11.13
N SER A 79 25.36 -27.90 10.62
CA SER A 79 26.28 -27.12 9.75
C SER A 79 27.40 -28.07 9.17
N PRO A 80 28.54 -27.60 8.59
CA PRO A 80 28.94 -27.37 7.18
C PRO A 80 29.92 -28.47 6.61
N PRO A 81 30.62 -28.40 5.43
CA PRO A 81 30.93 -27.26 4.56
C PRO A 81 30.77 -27.42 3.03
N ILE A 82 30.98 -26.26 2.40
CA ILE A 82 30.92 -25.88 0.99
C ILE A 82 31.87 -26.71 0.12
N THR A 83 31.35 -27.26 -0.99
CA THR A 83 31.79 -26.99 -2.38
C THR A 83 30.95 -27.82 -3.36
N ALA A 84 30.07 -27.17 -4.13
CA ALA A 84 29.76 -27.53 -5.51
C ALA A 84 28.69 -26.56 -6.05
N SER A 85 28.85 -26.18 -7.31
CA SER A 85 27.88 -25.43 -8.12
C SER A 85 26.52 -26.14 -8.12
N VAL A 86 25.59 -25.63 -7.33
CA VAL A 86 24.18 -26.03 -7.37
C VAL A 86 23.40 -24.84 -7.88
N LYS A 87 22.54 -25.06 -8.88
CA LYS A 87 21.56 -24.07 -9.36
C LYS A 87 20.93 -23.38 -8.14
N PRO A 88 20.80 -22.04 -8.12
CA PRO A 88 20.36 -21.33 -6.93
C PRO A 88 19.01 -21.88 -6.49
N ARG A 89 18.99 -22.55 -5.33
CA ARG A 89 17.74 -22.94 -4.67
C ARG A 89 17.10 -21.66 -4.20
N LEU A 90 15.84 -21.45 -4.60
CA LEU A 90 15.00 -20.35 -4.12
C LEU A 90 15.13 -20.24 -2.60
N THR A 91 15.54 -19.07 -2.14
CA THR A 91 15.66 -18.76 -0.72
C THR A 91 14.27 -18.82 -0.06
N LEU A 92 14.21 -18.93 1.27
CA LEU A 92 12.95 -18.83 2.02
C LEU A 92 12.19 -17.54 1.65
N ARG A 93 12.91 -16.44 1.43
CA ARG A 93 12.39 -15.16 0.92
C ARG A 93 11.69 -15.34 -0.44
N ASP A 94 12.33 -16.00 -1.40
CA ASP A 94 11.76 -16.20 -2.75
C ASP A 94 10.50 -17.09 -2.73
N ARG A 95 10.44 -18.06 -1.80
CA ARG A 95 9.28 -18.93 -1.63
C ARG A 95 8.10 -18.18 -0.99
N LEU A 96 8.37 -17.39 0.06
CA LEU A 96 7.34 -16.54 0.69
C LEU A 96 6.78 -15.51 -0.29
N ILE A 97 7.63 -14.87 -1.11
CA ILE A 97 7.16 -13.94 -2.16
C ILE A 97 6.23 -14.65 -3.14
N ARG A 98 6.51 -15.89 -3.55
CA ARG A 98 5.63 -16.64 -4.47
C ARG A 98 4.29 -17.06 -3.85
N ILE A 99 4.25 -17.34 -2.55
CA ILE A 99 3.02 -17.71 -1.83
C ILE A 99 2.14 -16.48 -1.63
N LEU A 100 2.74 -15.36 -1.23
CA LEU A 100 2.04 -14.10 -0.96
C LEU A 100 1.60 -13.39 -2.24
N TYR A 101 2.30 -13.63 -3.36
CA TYR A 101 2.01 -13.04 -4.67
C TYR A 101 1.92 -14.13 -5.74
N PRO A 102 0.84 -14.93 -5.77
CA PRO A 102 0.66 -15.94 -6.79
C PRO A 102 0.63 -15.28 -8.17
N VAL A 103 1.69 -15.48 -8.96
CA VAL A 103 1.80 -14.94 -10.31
C VAL A 103 0.78 -15.66 -11.18
N PRO A 104 -0.14 -14.95 -11.85
CA PRO A 104 -0.99 -15.56 -12.87
C PRO A 104 -0.09 -16.20 -13.91
N ARG A 105 -0.23 -17.51 -14.15
CA ARG A 105 0.48 -18.16 -15.25
C ARG A 105 -0.09 -17.61 -16.56
N VAL A 106 0.52 -16.56 -17.10
CA VAL A 106 0.22 -16.08 -18.45
C VAL A 106 0.65 -17.17 -19.41
N ARG A 107 -0.30 -17.98 -19.87
CA ARG A 107 -0.07 -18.88 -21.01
C ARG A 107 -0.24 -18.05 -22.27
N ILE A 108 0.88 -17.67 -22.89
CA ILE A 108 0.86 -17.27 -24.30
C ILE A 108 0.35 -18.49 -25.07
N PRO A 109 -0.80 -18.43 -25.76
CA PRO A 109 -1.32 -19.59 -26.47
C PRO A 109 -0.30 -20.03 -27.53
N PRO A 110 -0.01 -21.34 -27.67
CA PRO A 110 0.87 -21.83 -28.73
C PRO A 110 0.37 -21.36 -30.10
N GLY A 111 1.24 -20.72 -30.89
CA GLY A 111 0.90 -20.19 -32.22
C GLY A 111 0.42 -18.73 -32.25
N VAL A 112 0.33 -18.04 -31.11
CA VAL A 112 0.29 -16.58 -31.10
C VAL A 112 1.74 -16.10 -31.17
N GLU A 113 2.25 -15.90 -32.40
CA GLU A 113 3.39 -14.99 -32.54
C GLU A 113 2.98 -13.66 -31.89
N PRO A 114 3.85 -12.98 -31.14
CA PRO A 114 3.60 -11.61 -30.69
C PRO A 114 3.48 -10.75 -31.95
N ALA A 115 2.27 -10.74 -32.50
CA ALA A 115 1.95 -10.06 -33.72
C ALA A 115 2.07 -8.58 -33.39
N TYR A 116 3.01 -7.96 -34.07
CA TYR A 116 3.44 -6.57 -33.93
C TYR A 116 4.51 -6.37 -32.84
N PRO A 117 5.79 -6.24 -33.25
CA PRO A 117 6.74 -5.44 -32.47
C PRO A 117 6.10 -4.06 -32.19
N ILE A 118 6.63 -3.26 -31.25
CA ILE A 118 6.36 -1.81 -31.23
C ILE A 118 6.74 -1.28 -32.63
N GLY A 119 5.73 -1.22 -33.49
CA GLY A 119 5.90 -1.40 -34.92
C GLY A 119 4.84 -0.55 -35.54
N LEU A 120 5.29 0.59 -36.03
CA LEU A 120 4.45 1.60 -36.64
C LEU A 120 3.68 0.99 -37.80
N SER A 121 2.34 1.09 -37.73
CA SER A 121 1.51 0.81 -38.89
C SER A 121 1.94 1.70 -40.07
N PRO A 122 1.65 1.33 -41.33
CA PRO A 122 1.93 2.21 -42.46
C PRO A 122 1.32 3.61 -42.31
N ALA A 123 0.17 3.75 -41.61
CA ALA A 123 -0.44 5.05 -41.32
C ALA A 123 0.36 5.84 -40.27
N ASP A 124 0.96 5.15 -39.30
CA ASP A 124 1.75 5.77 -38.24
C ASP A 124 3.04 6.35 -38.80
N ARG A 125 3.63 5.68 -39.81
CA ARG A 125 4.84 6.17 -40.49
C ARG A 125 4.60 7.47 -41.26
N ALA A 126 3.36 7.83 -41.52
CA ALA A 126 3.01 9.11 -42.15
C ALA A 126 2.82 10.25 -41.13
N ASN A 127 2.86 9.96 -39.82
CA ASN A 127 2.80 10.99 -38.79
C ASN A 127 4.23 11.52 -38.53
N PRO A 128 4.48 12.83 -38.75
CA PRO A 128 5.82 13.43 -38.63
C PRO A 128 6.49 13.22 -37.28
N LEU A 129 5.71 13.01 -36.21
CA LEU A 129 6.25 12.73 -34.89
C LEU A 129 7.16 11.48 -34.91
N PHE A 130 6.75 10.44 -35.65
CA PHE A 130 7.48 9.18 -35.70
C PHE A 130 8.68 9.18 -36.65
N GLU A 131 8.73 10.09 -37.65
CA GLU A 131 9.89 10.22 -38.53
C GLU A 131 11.16 10.62 -37.75
N SER A 132 10.97 11.31 -36.63
CA SER A 132 12.06 11.82 -35.79
C SER A 132 12.51 10.88 -34.67
N VAL A 133 11.86 9.73 -34.48
CA VAL A 133 12.06 8.86 -33.31
C VAL A 133 12.56 7.49 -33.73
N ASP A 134 13.70 7.07 -33.17
CA ASP A 134 14.22 5.72 -33.37
C ASP A 134 13.49 4.70 -32.48
N MET A 135 12.51 4.02 -33.06
CA MET A 135 11.76 2.96 -32.39
C MET A 135 12.54 1.64 -32.28
N SER A 136 13.71 1.51 -32.92
CA SER A 136 14.44 0.24 -32.98
C SER A 136 14.93 -0.25 -31.62
N LYS A 137 15.25 0.66 -30.69
CA LYS A 137 15.62 0.33 -29.30
C LYS A 137 14.48 -0.33 -28.52
N TYR A 138 13.25 0.12 -28.71
CA TYR A 138 12.08 -0.49 -28.08
C TYR A 138 11.77 -1.87 -28.66
N GLN A 139 12.00 -2.05 -29.96
CA GLN A 139 11.91 -3.36 -30.59
C GLN A 139 13.02 -4.30 -30.11
N GLY A 140 14.23 -3.76 -29.88
CA GLY A 140 15.33 -4.47 -29.22
C GLY A 140 14.93 -4.94 -27.83
N LEU A 141 14.46 -4.02 -26.99
CA LEU A 141 13.95 -4.32 -25.66
C LEU A 141 12.85 -5.40 -25.69
N GLN A 142 11.91 -5.33 -26.63
CA GLN A 142 10.87 -6.34 -26.78
C GLN A 142 11.41 -7.73 -27.17
N ARG A 143 12.41 -7.78 -28.06
CA ARG A 143 13.01 -9.05 -28.49
C ARG A 143 13.86 -9.68 -27.39
N GLU A 144 14.63 -8.86 -26.68
CA GLU A 144 15.59 -9.31 -25.68
C GLU A 144 14.94 -9.57 -24.32
N HIS A 145 13.91 -8.79 -23.98
CA HIS A 145 13.22 -8.81 -22.69
C HIS A 145 11.71 -8.97 -22.86
N GLY A 146 11.32 -10.03 -23.57
CA GLY A 146 9.91 -10.34 -23.85
C GLY A 146 9.04 -10.47 -22.61
N GLU A 147 9.62 -10.78 -21.44
CA GLU A 147 8.94 -10.82 -20.15
C GLU A 147 8.41 -9.46 -19.67
N ILE A 148 9.11 -8.36 -19.98
CA ILE A 148 8.64 -6.99 -19.69
C ILE A 148 7.32 -6.78 -20.44
N PHE A 149 7.31 -7.14 -21.71
CA PHE A 149 6.15 -7.00 -22.58
C PHE A 149 5.04 -8.00 -22.25
N ALA A 150 5.37 -9.19 -21.79
CA ALA A 150 4.38 -10.17 -21.33
C ALA A 150 3.68 -9.74 -20.03
N ALA A 151 4.32 -8.91 -19.19
CA ALA A 151 3.74 -8.37 -17.98
C ALA A 151 2.73 -7.23 -18.25
N MET A 152 2.74 -6.66 -19.45
CA MET A 152 1.77 -5.68 -19.92
C MET A 152 0.38 -6.33 -20.10
N VAL A 153 -0.45 -6.24 -19.06
CA VAL A 153 -1.78 -6.86 -19.01
C VAL A 153 -2.87 -5.81 -18.80
N TRP A 154 -4.07 -6.07 -19.30
CA TRP A 154 -5.27 -5.24 -19.14
C TRP A 154 -6.47 -6.14 -18.82
N ALA A 155 -7.36 -5.71 -17.92
CA ALA A 155 -8.64 -6.39 -17.71
C ALA A 155 -9.71 -5.75 -18.59
N ASP A 156 -10.33 -6.55 -19.46
CA ASP A 156 -11.49 -6.11 -20.22
C ASP A 156 -12.80 -6.25 -19.43
N ALA A 157 -13.87 -5.74 -20.04
CA ALA A 157 -15.22 -5.82 -19.50
C ALA A 157 -15.73 -7.26 -19.32
N ALA A 158 -15.15 -8.22 -20.03
CA ALA A 158 -15.55 -9.62 -20.01
C ALA A 158 -14.81 -10.45 -18.93
N HIS A 159 -13.90 -9.84 -18.17
CA HIS A 159 -13.05 -10.53 -17.20
C HIS A 159 -12.34 -11.73 -17.84
N THR A 160 -11.97 -11.65 -19.12
CA THR A 160 -11.26 -12.78 -19.74
C THR A 160 -9.86 -12.86 -19.14
N GLU A 161 -9.73 -13.70 -18.12
CA GLU A 161 -8.48 -13.93 -17.40
C GLU A 161 -7.37 -14.29 -18.39
N GLY A 162 -6.35 -13.44 -18.49
CA GLY A 162 -5.04 -13.85 -18.96
C GLY A 162 -4.71 -13.63 -20.43
N ARG A 163 -5.38 -12.74 -21.17
CA ARG A 163 -4.86 -12.25 -22.45
C ARG A 163 -4.10 -10.94 -22.24
N SER A 164 -2.92 -10.81 -22.86
CA SER A 164 -2.25 -9.51 -22.99
C SER A 164 -3.01 -8.69 -24.02
N ILE A 165 -3.97 -7.89 -23.56
CA ILE A 165 -4.90 -7.14 -24.42
C ILE A 165 -4.26 -5.83 -24.91
N ILE A 166 -3.02 -5.50 -24.52
CA ILE A 166 -2.31 -4.31 -25.03
C ILE A 166 -1.89 -4.49 -26.50
N TYR A 167 -1.84 -5.72 -27.01
CA TYR A 167 -1.44 -5.98 -28.40
C TYR A 167 -2.51 -5.69 -29.47
N SER A 168 -3.60 -4.97 -29.16
CA SER A 168 -4.41 -4.42 -30.25
C SER A 168 -3.59 -3.38 -31.01
N GLN A 169 -3.72 -3.35 -32.34
CA GLN A 169 -2.97 -2.41 -33.17
C GLN A 169 -3.18 -0.95 -32.72
N SER A 170 -4.41 -0.59 -32.32
CA SER A 170 -4.72 0.74 -31.79
C SER A 170 -4.01 1.08 -30.49
N ARG A 171 -3.88 0.13 -29.55
CA ARG A 171 -3.22 0.36 -28.25
C ARG A 171 -1.70 0.41 -28.41
N MET A 172 -1.14 -0.44 -29.27
CA MET A 172 0.28 -0.36 -29.63
C MET A 172 0.61 0.95 -30.34
N HIS A 173 -0.30 1.45 -31.18
CA HIS A 173 -0.18 2.78 -31.78
C HIS A 173 -0.14 3.88 -30.71
N SER A 174 -1.10 3.87 -29.76
CA SER A 174 -1.11 4.82 -28.64
C SER A 174 0.18 4.74 -27.81
N LEU A 175 0.67 3.54 -27.51
CA LEU A 175 1.92 3.33 -26.78
C LEU A 175 3.11 3.95 -27.54
N ALA A 176 3.23 3.65 -28.83
CA ALA A 176 4.27 4.23 -29.68
C ALA A 176 4.16 5.76 -29.73
N HIS A 177 2.94 6.32 -29.82
CA HIS A 177 2.71 7.76 -29.84
C HIS A 177 3.22 8.44 -28.57
N TYR A 178 2.87 7.93 -27.38
CA TYR A 178 3.36 8.50 -26.12
C TYR A 178 4.87 8.35 -25.95
N ILE A 179 5.46 7.23 -26.40
CA ILE A 179 6.92 7.09 -26.46
C ILE A 179 7.53 8.18 -27.35
N ALA A 180 6.96 8.43 -28.53
CA ALA A 180 7.48 9.42 -29.45
C ALA A 180 7.37 10.85 -28.90
N LEU A 181 6.32 11.15 -28.12
CA LEU A 181 6.23 12.41 -27.38
C LEU A 181 7.36 12.56 -26.36
N LEU A 182 7.67 11.52 -25.57
CA LEU A 182 8.79 11.54 -24.62
C LEU A 182 10.14 11.75 -25.32
N GLU A 183 10.40 11.00 -26.38
CA GLU A 183 11.64 11.06 -27.18
C GLU A 183 11.87 12.43 -27.81
N THR A 184 10.79 13.14 -28.16
CA THR A 184 10.85 14.48 -28.74
C THR A 184 10.72 15.60 -27.71
N GLY A 185 10.62 15.27 -26.42
CA GLY A 185 10.40 16.25 -25.34
C GLY A 185 9.07 17.00 -25.45
N GLN A 186 8.09 16.44 -26.16
CA GLN A 186 6.76 17.01 -26.26
C GLN A 186 5.90 16.61 -25.05
N PRO A 187 5.07 17.53 -24.53
CA PRO A 187 4.19 17.21 -23.42
C PRO A 187 3.12 16.22 -23.86
N PHE A 188 2.65 15.40 -22.92
CA PHE A 188 1.48 14.58 -23.16
C PHE A 188 0.23 15.46 -23.37
N PRO A 189 -0.64 15.14 -24.35
CA PRO A 189 -1.83 15.93 -24.67
C PRO A 189 -2.97 15.69 -23.66
N PHE A 190 -2.66 15.65 -22.37
CA PHE A 190 -3.65 15.44 -21.31
C PHE A 190 -4.26 16.76 -20.85
N SER A 191 -5.57 16.84 -20.95
CA SER A 191 -6.35 17.60 -19.97
C SER A 191 -6.56 16.74 -18.73
N ALA A 192 -6.67 17.37 -17.55
CA ALA A 192 -7.18 16.67 -16.38
C ALA A 192 -8.48 15.91 -16.77
N PRO A 193 -8.67 14.65 -16.33
CA PRO A 193 -9.84 13.89 -16.69
C PRO A 193 -11.07 14.74 -16.39
N SER A 194 -12.01 14.78 -17.34
CA SER A 194 -13.30 15.40 -17.09
C SER A 194 -13.86 14.88 -15.77
N ILE A 195 -14.58 15.72 -15.02
CA ILE A 195 -15.19 15.28 -13.77
C ILE A 195 -16.07 14.08 -14.13
N GLY A 196 -15.57 12.87 -13.82
CA GLY A 196 -16.24 11.63 -14.19
C GLY A 196 -17.66 11.64 -13.67
N ARG A 197 -18.51 10.74 -14.18
CA ARG A 197 -19.90 10.70 -13.74
C ARG A 197 -19.94 10.49 -12.22
N ASP A 198 -20.41 11.51 -11.51
CA ASP A 198 -20.60 11.44 -10.07
C ASP A 198 -21.69 10.42 -9.79
N VAL A 199 -21.28 9.25 -9.30
CA VAL A 199 -22.21 8.28 -8.75
C VAL A 199 -22.28 8.55 -7.25
N PRO A 200 -23.45 8.98 -6.72
CA PRO A 200 -23.62 9.09 -5.27
C PRO A 200 -23.30 7.74 -4.64
N ALA A 201 -22.19 7.61 -3.90
CA ALA A 201 -21.99 6.44 -3.07
C ALA A 201 -22.82 6.60 -1.80
N ALA A 202 -23.25 5.46 -1.24
CA ALA A 202 -24.04 5.39 -0.01
C ALA A 202 -23.36 6.01 1.26
N ARG A 203 -22.15 6.56 1.14
CA ARG A 203 -21.34 7.11 2.24
C ARG A 203 -20.65 8.45 1.90
N ASN A 204 -21.32 9.35 1.19
CA ASN A 204 -20.82 10.71 0.86
C ASN A 204 -19.51 10.79 0.05
N ALA A 205 -18.94 9.66 -0.38
CA ALA A 205 -17.80 9.65 -1.29
C ALA A 205 -18.29 9.58 -2.74
N THR A 206 -18.09 10.62 -3.54
CA THR A 206 -18.21 10.49 -5.00
C THR A 206 -17.16 9.51 -5.50
N LEU A 207 -17.61 8.42 -6.09
CA LEU A 207 -16.75 7.43 -6.74
C LEU A 207 -16.61 7.82 -8.21
N LYS A 208 -15.38 8.11 -8.63
CA LYS A 208 -15.10 8.33 -10.05
C LYS A 208 -15.03 7.01 -10.79
N LEU A 209 -15.86 6.91 -11.81
CA LEU A 209 -15.88 5.81 -12.76
C LEU A 209 -15.45 6.33 -14.12
N PHE A 210 -14.61 5.55 -14.80
CA PHE A 210 -14.04 5.86 -16.09
C PHE A 210 -14.56 4.88 -17.13
N THR A 211 -14.72 5.37 -18.35
CA THR A 211 -14.86 4.51 -19.53
C THR A 211 -13.57 3.72 -19.78
N GLU A 212 -13.63 2.68 -20.62
CA GLU A 212 -12.42 1.95 -21.02
C GLU A 212 -11.40 2.87 -21.70
N GLU A 213 -11.87 3.78 -22.55
CA GLU A 213 -11.03 4.73 -23.28
C GLU A 213 -10.30 5.68 -22.32
N GLU A 214 -11.00 6.30 -21.37
CA GLU A 214 -10.39 7.16 -20.35
C GLU A 214 -9.37 6.39 -19.50
N ALA A 215 -9.69 5.17 -19.12
CA ALA A 215 -8.84 4.30 -18.31
C ALA A 215 -7.55 3.91 -19.07
N LEU A 216 -7.66 3.55 -20.35
CA LEU A 216 -6.51 3.29 -21.22
C LEU A 216 -5.67 4.54 -21.47
N ASN A 217 -6.30 5.71 -21.62
CA ASN A 217 -5.61 6.99 -21.78
C ASN A 217 -4.82 7.40 -20.53
N MET A 218 -5.12 6.83 -19.36
CA MET A 218 -4.29 7.00 -18.17
C MET A 218 -3.20 5.91 -18.07
N TYR A 219 -3.49 4.67 -18.44
CA TYR A 219 -2.58 3.55 -18.27
C TYR A 219 -1.49 3.41 -19.34
N ILE A 220 -1.80 3.60 -20.63
CA ILE A 220 -0.79 3.47 -21.70
C ILE A 220 0.38 4.46 -21.54
N PRO A 221 0.16 5.73 -21.13
CA PRO A 221 1.27 6.66 -20.85
C PRO A 221 2.19 6.20 -19.73
N HIS A 222 1.65 5.50 -18.73
CA HIS A 222 2.45 4.93 -17.65
C HIS A 222 3.42 3.89 -18.23
N LEU A 223 2.92 2.99 -19.09
CA LEU A 223 3.77 2.04 -19.81
C LEU A 223 4.82 2.75 -20.70
N ALA A 224 4.41 3.82 -21.39
CA ALA A 224 5.31 4.59 -22.26
C ALA A 224 6.48 5.17 -21.46
N VAL A 225 6.21 5.79 -20.31
CA VAL A 225 7.25 6.33 -19.42
C VAL A 225 8.16 5.22 -18.90
N SER A 226 7.63 4.10 -18.42
CA SER A 226 8.44 2.97 -17.95
C SER A 226 9.36 2.40 -19.03
N LEU A 227 8.83 2.20 -20.25
CA LEU A 227 9.62 1.71 -21.38
C LEU A 227 10.65 2.75 -21.85
N TYR A 228 10.31 4.03 -21.84
CA TYR A 228 11.22 5.12 -22.18
C TYR A 228 12.41 5.19 -21.21
N VAL A 229 12.14 5.11 -19.90
CA VAL A 229 13.19 5.06 -18.88
C VAL A 229 14.10 3.84 -19.06
N GLU A 230 13.53 2.67 -19.35
CA GLU A 230 14.28 1.43 -19.56
C GLU A 230 15.14 1.48 -20.82
N ALA A 231 14.54 1.80 -21.98
CA ALA A 231 15.20 1.77 -23.27
C ALA A 231 16.30 2.84 -23.42
N ASN A 232 16.23 3.91 -22.63
CA ASN A 232 17.23 4.97 -22.61
C ASN A 232 18.19 4.89 -21.41
N HIS A 233 18.07 3.86 -20.56
CA HIS A 233 18.90 3.69 -19.37
C HIS A 233 18.96 4.96 -18.49
N LEU A 234 17.81 5.62 -18.28
CA LEU A 234 17.73 6.90 -17.56
C LEU A 234 17.86 6.75 -16.04
N VAL A 235 17.91 5.51 -15.56
CA VAL A 235 18.12 5.17 -14.15
C VAL A 235 19.19 4.07 -14.04
N PRO A 236 19.93 3.97 -12.91
CA PRO A 236 20.99 2.97 -12.74
C PRO A 236 20.53 1.51 -12.61
N TRP A 237 19.22 1.28 -12.49
CA TRP A 237 18.62 -0.06 -12.41
C TRP A 237 17.86 -0.39 -13.69
N SER A 238 17.48 -1.67 -13.85
CA SER A 238 16.83 -2.15 -15.07
C SER A 238 15.73 -3.16 -14.74
N MET A 239 14.62 -3.06 -15.47
CA MET A 239 13.51 -4.00 -15.40
C MET A 239 13.88 -5.40 -15.91
N ALA A 240 14.91 -5.52 -16.76
CA ALA A 240 15.39 -6.81 -17.26
C ALA A 240 15.80 -7.79 -16.14
N GLY A 241 16.20 -7.26 -14.97
CA GLY A 241 16.55 -8.07 -13.80
C GLY A 241 15.35 -8.47 -12.93
N TYR A 242 14.14 -7.99 -13.23
CA TYR A 242 12.98 -8.18 -12.37
C TYR A 242 12.28 -9.52 -12.60
N GLY A 243 11.85 -10.14 -11.50
CA GLY A 243 10.95 -11.29 -11.57
C GLY A 243 9.54 -10.88 -12.02
N SER A 244 8.76 -11.86 -12.46
CA SER A 244 7.38 -11.64 -12.93
C SER A 244 6.47 -10.94 -11.89
N ALA A 245 6.66 -11.19 -10.59
CA ALA A 245 5.94 -10.49 -9.55
C ALA A 245 6.25 -8.99 -9.51
N GLN A 246 7.53 -8.62 -9.64
CA GLN A 246 7.99 -7.23 -9.68
C GLN A 246 7.54 -6.54 -10.98
N LEU A 247 7.68 -7.20 -12.12
CA LEU A 247 7.18 -6.69 -13.41
C LEU A 247 5.67 -6.47 -13.37
N SER A 248 4.89 -7.35 -12.72
CA SER A 248 3.45 -7.13 -12.60
C SER A 248 3.10 -5.85 -11.82
N LEU A 249 3.88 -5.49 -10.79
CA LEU A 249 3.65 -4.26 -10.03
C LEU A 249 3.84 -3.00 -10.88
N LEU A 250 4.67 -3.10 -11.91
CA LEU A 250 4.98 -2.01 -12.84
C LEU A 250 4.17 -2.08 -14.13
N LEU A 251 3.72 -3.22 -14.61
CA LEU A 251 3.21 -3.33 -15.98
C LEU A 251 1.86 -4.00 -16.06
N ASP A 252 1.30 -4.49 -14.95
CA ASP A 252 -0.04 -5.06 -14.96
C ASP A 252 -1.09 -3.98 -14.71
N GLY A 253 -1.79 -3.57 -15.77
CA GLY A 253 -2.86 -2.58 -15.70
C GLY A 253 -3.98 -2.94 -14.73
N ARG A 254 -4.15 -4.23 -14.40
CA ARG A 254 -5.13 -4.69 -13.39
C ARG A 254 -4.75 -4.27 -11.98
N LYS A 255 -3.46 -3.99 -11.73
CA LYS A 255 -2.94 -3.46 -10.46
C LYS A 255 -2.97 -1.94 -10.39
N PHE A 256 -3.34 -1.28 -11.49
CA PHE A 256 -3.45 0.17 -11.61
C PHE A 256 -4.93 0.59 -11.67
N ILE A 257 -5.72 -0.11 -12.49
CA ILE A 257 -7.14 0.13 -12.74
C ILE A 257 -7.91 -1.18 -12.60
N ASN A 258 -9.04 -1.13 -11.90
CA ASN A 258 -9.97 -2.25 -11.81
C ASN A 258 -11.24 -1.99 -12.60
N TYR A 259 -11.69 -2.99 -13.36
CA TYR A 259 -13.02 -2.99 -13.95
C TYR A 259 -14.07 -3.39 -12.91
N GLU A 260 -15.13 -2.61 -12.77
CA GLU A 260 -16.29 -2.86 -11.92
C GLU A 260 -17.47 -3.33 -12.80
N PRO A 261 -17.66 -4.65 -13.00
CA PRO A 261 -18.66 -5.19 -13.94
C PRO A 261 -20.08 -4.73 -13.62
N GLU A 262 -20.45 -4.63 -12.34
CA GLU A 262 -21.77 -4.15 -11.92
C GLU A 262 -22.08 -2.71 -12.35
N ARG A 263 -21.02 -1.93 -12.62
CA ARG A 263 -21.15 -0.54 -13.07
C ARG A 263 -20.76 -0.35 -14.53
N SER A 264 -20.29 -1.43 -15.18
CA SER A 264 -19.74 -1.41 -16.52
C SER A 264 -18.73 -0.28 -16.73
N ALA A 265 -17.86 -0.08 -15.74
CA ALA A 265 -16.93 1.04 -15.71
C ALA A 265 -15.64 0.68 -14.98
N TYR A 266 -14.60 1.48 -15.17
CA TYR A 266 -13.29 1.32 -14.58
C TYR A 266 -13.14 2.26 -13.38
N ARG A 267 -12.42 1.81 -12.35
CA ARG A 267 -11.99 2.67 -11.24
C ARG A 267 -10.48 2.54 -11.05
N LEU A 268 -9.83 3.68 -10.86
CA LEU A 268 -8.43 3.73 -10.43
C LEU A 268 -8.30 3.16 -9.01
N TYR A 269 -7.43 2.17 -8.85
CA TYR A 269 -7.08 1.59 -7.57
C TYR A 269 -5.57 1.36 -7.54
N MET A 270 -4.84 2.33 -7.02
CA MET A 270 -3.41 2.13 -6.80
C MET A 270 -3.12 1.12 -5.67
N THR A 271 -4.11 0.83 -4.81
CA THR A 271 -3.93 0.08 -3.56
C THR A 271 -4.67 -1.26 -3.45
N ARG A 272 -5.54 -1.66 -4.39
CA ARG A 272 -6.48 -2.79 -4.19
C ARG A 272 -5.87 -4.19 -4.39
N GLU A 273 -4.58 -4.39 -4.08
CA GLU A 273 -4.00 -5.74 -4.18
C GLU A 273 -4.76 -6.77 -3.30
N ASN A 274 -5.46 -6.32 -2.24
CA ASN A 274 -6.22 -7.19 -1.32
C ASN A 274 -7.69 -6.74 -1.07
N GLY A 275 -8.37 -6.11 -2.03
CA GLY A 275 -9.83 -5.90 -1.92
C GLY A 275 -10.34 -4.77 -1.01
N GLY A 276 -9.46 -4.01 -0.35
CA GLY A 276 -9.85 -2.83 0.43
C GLY A 276 -10.17 -1.62 -0.44
N GLY A 277 -11.44 -1.17 -0.44
CA GLY A 277 -11.94 -0.05 -1.24
C GLY A 277 -11.55 1.35 -0.75
N LEU A 278 -10.32 1.54 -0.30
CA LEU A 278 -9.86 2.82 0.25
C LEU A 278 -9.56 3.84 -0.85
N GLN A 279 -9.67 5.11 -0.48
CA GLN A 279 -9.51 6.27 -1.36
C GLN A 279 -8.10 6.24 -1.97
N GLY A 280 -8.03 5.88 -3.25
CA GLY A 280 -6.80 5.93 -4.01
C GLY A 280 -6.42 7.36 -4.37
N LEU A 281 -5.27 7.48 -5.00
CA LEU A 281 -4.78 8.71 -5.63
C LEU A 281 -4.89 8.52 -7.15
N THR A 282 -5.16 9.59 -7.89
CA THR A 282 -5.20 9.59 -9.36
C THR A 282 -3.90 10.13 -9.92
N ASP A 283 -3.07 9.28 -10.52
CA ASP A 283 -2.04 9.72 -11.46
C ASP A 283 -2.59 9.62 -12.88
N TRP A 284 -3.11 10.72 -13.41
CA TRP A 284 -3.62 10.74 -14.80
C TRP A 284 -2.55 11.12 -15.81
N ASN A 285 -1.41 11.66 -15.37
CA ASN A 285 -0.33 12.07 -16.25
C ASN A 285 1.02 11.75 -15.57
N PRO A 286 1.58 10.57 -15.87
CA PRO A 286 2.81 10.10 -15.22
C PRO A 286 4.04 10.95 -15.58
N PHE A 287 3.95 11.79 -16.61
CA PHE A 287 5.04 12.69 -16.96
C PHE A 287 5.28 13.72 -15.83
N TYR A 288 4.24 14.18 -15.14
CA TYR A 288 4.43 15.07 -13.98
C TYR A 288 5.20 14.39 -12.85
N SER A 289 4.83 13.15 -12.52
CA SER A 289 5.52 12.34 -11.51
C SER A 289 6.99 12.11 -11.87
N TYR A 290 7.25 11.78 -13.14
CA TYR A 290 8.60 11.60 -13.69
C TYR A 290 9.45 12.88 -13.63
N GLU A 291 8.94 13.99 -14.19
CA GLU A 291 9.63 15.28 -14.19
C GLU A 291 9.87 15.79 -12.78
N PHE A 292 8.92 15.59 -11.87
CA PHE A 292 9.07 15.99 -10.48
C PHE A 292 10.26 15.29 -9.82
N LEU A 293 10.39 13.96 -9.98
CA LEU A 293 11.50 13.20 -9.41
C LEU A 293 12.85 13.66 -9.97
N LEU A 294 12.92 13.94 -11.28
CA LEU A 294 14.15 14.42 -11.92
C LEU A 294 14.51 15.85 -11.52
N SER A 295 13.56 16.77 -11.63
CA SER A 295 13.78 18.21 -11.38
C SER A 295 14.14 18.50 -9.93
N ASN A 296 13.69 17.66 -8.99
CA ASN A 296 14.05 17.77 -7.58
C ASN A 296 15.28 16.91 -7.19
N GLY A 297 15.98 16.31 -8.15
CA GLY A 297 17.17 15.50 -7.89
C GLY A 297 16.92 14.30 -6.99
N MET A 298 15.70 13.73 -7.04
CA MET A 298 15.31 12.61 -6.18
C MET A 298 15.72 11.25 -6.75
N VAL A 299 16.06 11.18 -8.05
CA VAL A 299 16.60 9.96 -8.66
C VAL A 299 18.05 9.79 -8.24
N MET A 300 18.26 8.94 -7.23
CA MET A 300 19.56 8.68 -6.62
C MET A 300 20.30 7.52 -7.32
N PRO A 301 21.60 7.30 -7.04
CA PRO A 301 22.36 6.18 -7.61
C PRO A 301 21.78 4.78 -7.29
N THR A 302 20.93 4.66 -6.28
CA THR A 302 20.26 3.42 -5.88
C THR A 302 18.75 3.61 -5.75
N GLN A 303 17.99 2.53 -5.91
CA GLN A 303 16.55 2.54 -5.67
C GLN A 303 16.21 2.92 -4.23
N GLU A 304 16.99 2.42 -3.27
CA GLU A 304 16.83 2.72 -1.85
C GLU A 304 17.05 4.21 -1.56
N GLY A 305 18.12 4.81 -2.10
CA GLY A 305 18.37 6.24 -1.97
C GLY A 305 17.25 7.07 -2.58
N THR A 306 16.67 6.61 -3.70
CA THR A 306 15.54 7.29 -4.35
C THR A 306 14.26 7.23 -3.52
N ILE A 307 13.99 6.06 -2.92
CA ILE A 307 12.89 5.88 -1.96
C ILE A 307 13.09 6.85 -0.78
N TYR A 308 14.30 6.91 -0.21
CA TYR A 308 14.61 7.80 0.92
C TYR A 308 14.49 9.28 0.58
N ALA A 309 14.95 9.70 -0.60
CA ALA A 309 14.81 11.07 -1.07
C ALA A 309 13.32 11.47 -1.21
N LEU A 310 12.51 10.60 -1.82
CA LEU A 310 11.07 10.81 -1.92
C LEU A 310 10.41 10.85 -0.54
N THR A 311 10.77 9.94 0.37
CA THR A 311 10.25 9.92 1.74
C THR A 311 10.61 11.17 2.52
N GLN A 312 11.82 11.70 2.34
CA GLN A 312 12.24 12.95 2.97
C GLN A 312 11.40 14.12 2.45
N TRP A 313 11.15 14.17 1.13
CA TRP A 313 10.22 15.18 0.59
C TRP A 313 8.82 15.03 1.20
N MET A 314 8.31 13.80 1.29
CA MET A 314 6.99 13.54 1.88
C MET A 314 6.90 13.99 3.34
N ARG A 315 7.95 13.75 4.12
CA ARG A 315 8.07 14.21 5.52
C ARG A 315 7.93 15.72 5.64
N GLU A 316 8.55 16.45 4.72
CA GLU A 316 8.61 17.91 4.73
C GLU A 316 7.33 18.57 4.23
N HIS A 317 6.65 17.93 3.26
CA HIS A 317 5.59 18.59 2.49
C HIS A 317 4.20 18.00 2.74
N LEU A 318 4.08 16.70 3.07
CA LEU A 318 2.78 16.07 3.19
C LEU A 318 2.08 16.36 4.53
N TYR A 319 0.76 16.41 4.44
CA TYR A 319 -0.14 16.52 5.56
C TYR A 319 -1.23 15.45 5.47
N HIS A 320 -1.46 14.77 6.60
CA HIS A 320 -2.54 13.80 6.75
C HIS A 320 -3.89 14.51 6.77
N GLU A 321 -4.79 14.20 5.85
CA GLU A 321 -6.19 14.61 5.97
C GLU A 321 -6.90 13.74 7.02
N ALA A 322 -7.21 14.32 8.18
CA ALA A 322 -7.79 13.58 9.32
C ALA A 322 -9.32 13.39 9.22
N SER A 323 -10.00 14.10 8.32
CA SER A 323 -11.47 14.16 8.28
C SER A 323 -12.06 13.34 7.12
N ALA A 324 -13.23 12.76 7.37
CA ALA A 324 -14.15 12.26 6.33
C ALA A 324 -14.67 13.37 5.40
N ASP A 325 -14.25 14.62 5.63
CA ASP A 325 -14.57 15.80 4.82
C ASP A 325 -13.70 15.89 3.57
N ALA A 326 -13.34 14.74 2.99
CA ALA A 326 -12.70 14.62 1.67
C ALA A 326 -13.38 15.49 0.60
N TYR A 327 -14.64 15.88 0.83
CA TYR A 327 -15.37 16.85 0.03
C TYR A 327 -14.74 18.26 0.02
N SER A 328 -14.28 18.82 1.15
CA SER A 328 -13.71 20.17 1.21
C SER A 328 -12.34 20.26 0.54
N HIS A 329 -11.51 19.24 0.64
CA HIS A 329 -10.21 19.20 -0.05
C HIS A 329 -10.34 18.83 -1.55
N ARG A 330 -11.37 18.05 -1.93
CA ARG A 330 -11.76 17.90 -3.35
C ARG A 330 -12.11 19.25 -3.99
N LEU A 331 -12.80 20.12 -3.25
CA LEU A 331 -13.07 21.48 -3.70
C LEU A 331 -11.80 22.33 -3.77
N ALA A 332 -10.89 22.21 -2.78
CA ALA A 332 -9.61 22.94 -2.78
C ALA A 332 -8.75 22.63 -4.01
N TYR A 333 -8.74 21.37 -4.48
CA TYR A 333 -8.03 20.97 -5.69
C TYR A 333 -8.84 21.13 -6.99
N GLY A 334 -10.09 21.61 -6.91
CA GLY A 334 -10.97 21.77 -8.07
C GLY A 334 -11.30 20.46 -8.78
N TYR A 335 -11.18 19.32 -8.09
CA TYR A 335 -11.31 17.99 -8.68
C TYR A 335 -12.19 17.08 -7.81
N ASN A 336 -13.37 16.71 -8.33
CA ASN A 336 -14.33 15.90 -7.60
C ASN A 336 -14.00 14.39 -7.62
N GLY A 337 -12.87 13.97 -7.04
CA GLY A 337 -12.47 12.56 -7.00
C GLY A 337 -11.33 12.26 -6.03
N SER A 338 -10.65 11.14 -6.27
CA SER A 338 -9.38 10.82 -5.62
C SER A 338 -8.36 11.94 -5.82
N TYR A 339 -7.50 12.16 -4.81
CA TYR A 339 -6.47 13.19 -4.86
C TYR A 339 -5.60 13.02 -6.10
N PRO A 340 -5.39 14.07 -6.89
CA PRO A 340 -4.53 13.95 -8.05
C PRO A 340 -3.06 14.22 -7.73
N VAL A 341 -2.15 13.43 -8.33
CA VAL A 341 -0.71 13.52 -8.04
C VAL A 341 -0.21 14.94 -8.27
N ASP A 342 -0.52 15.54 -9.41
CA ASP A 342 -0.02 16.86 -9.79
C ASP A 342 -0.40 17.94 -8.77
N LYS A 343 -1.59 17.88 -8.17
CA LYS A 343 -2.01 18.82 -7.12
C LYS A 343 -1.44 18.52 -5.75
N ILE A 344 -1.05 17.28 -5.46
CA ILE A 344 -0.29 16.97 -4.25
C ILE A 344 1.13 17.51 -4.38
N LEU A 345 1.78 17.30 -5.53
CA LEU A 345 3.14 17.75 -5.78
C LEU A 345 3.24 19.28 -5.94
N ASN A 346 2.20 19.89 -6.50
CA ASN A 346 2.10 21.33 -6.71
C ASN A 346 0.70 21.83 -6.26
N PRO A 347 0.49 22.00 -4.94
CA PRO A 347 -0.79 22.46 -4.43
C PRO A 347 -1.09 23.89 -4.91
N PRO A 348 -2.38 24.26 -5.07
CA PRO A 348 -2.76 25.64 -5.34
C PRO A 348 -2.12 26.62 -4.35
N SER A 349 -1.89 27.87 -4.77
CA SER A 349 -1.27 28.88 -3.90
C SER A 349 -2.00 29.02 -2.56
N GLY A 350 -1.26 28.84 -1.46
CA GLY A 350 -1.80 28.90 -0.10
C GLY A 350 -2.29 27.56 0.46
N GLU A 351 -2.40 26.53 -0.38
CA GLU A 351 -2.77 25.18 0.02
C GLU A 351 -1.55 24.33 0.39
N LYS A 352 -1.81 23.25 1.13
CA LYS A 352 -0.81 22.25 1.54
C LYS A 352 -0.91 21.02 0.66
N SER A 353 0.17 20.23 0.59
CA SER A 353 0.16 18.90 -0.04
C SER A 353 -0.57 17.88 0.84
N TRP A 354 -1.89 17.83 0.72
CA TRP A 354 -2.73 16.88 1.44
C TRP A 354 -2.76 15.50 0.79
N THR A 355 -2.75 14.46 1.62
CA THR A 355 -2.91 13.06 1.21
C THR A 355 -4.03 12.38 2.00
N ALA A 356 -4.70 11.40 1.39
CA ALA A 356 -5.78 10.60 2.00
C ALA A 356 -5.26 9.58 3.03
N GLY A 357 -4.48 10.06 4.00
CA GLY A 357 -3.81 9.25 5.01
C GLY A 357 -2.93 8.15 4.42
N CYS A 358 -2.79 7.05 5.16
CA CYS A 358 -1.88 5.96 4.81
C CYS A 358 -2.09 5.40 3.39
N SER A 359 -3.34 5.28 2.94
CA SER A 359 -3.68 4.76 1.61
C SER A 359 -3.33 5.73 0.49
N GLY A 360 -3.58 7.02 0.71
CA GLY A 360 -3.17 8.06 -0.23
C GLY A 360 -1.66 8.10 -0.39
N THR A 361 -0.92 8.01 0.71
CA THR A 361 0.55 8.09 0.68
C THR A 361 1.19 6.84 0.12
N THR A 362 0.65 5.66 0.43
CA THR A 362 1.08 4.41 -0.22
C THR A 362 0.83 4.46 -1.73
N SER A 363 -0.32 5.01 -2.15
CA SER A 363 -0.62 5.23 -3.57
C SER A 363 0.35 6.22 -4.21
N LEU A 364 0.75 7.27 -3.50
CA LEU A 364 1.70 8.27 -3.99
C LEU A 364 3.08 7.64 -4.21
N TYR A 365 3.58 6.80 -3.28
CA TYR A 365 4.82 6.04 -3.54
C TYR A 365 4.72 5.26 -4.83
N LYS A 366 3.63 4.52 -5.02
CA LYS A 366 3.43 3.73 -6.22
C LYS A 366 3.40 4.61 -7.47
N ALA A 367 2.59 5.67 -7.50
CA ALA A 367 2.49 6.57 -8.64
C ALA A 367 3.85 7.18 -9.03
N MET A 368 4.57 7.72 -8.05
CA MET A 368 5.86 8.35 -8.28
C MET A 368 6.92 7.35 -8.75
N LEU A 369 7.15 6.30 -7.97
CA LEU A 369 8.25 5.35 -8.19
C LEU A 369 8.03 4.44 -9.41
N TYR A 370 6.78 4.24 -9.82
CA TYR A 370 6.44 3.54 -11.06
C TYR A 370 7.09 4.21 -12.28
N THR A 371 7.11 5.55 -12.33
CA THR A 371 7.62 6.31 -13.48
C THR A 371 9.13 6.22 -13.68
N ILE A 372 9.83 5.65 -12.70
CA ILE A 372 11.27 5.39 -12.74
C ILE A 372 11.55 3.91 -12.49
N ASN A 373 10.61 3.02 -12.82
CA ASN A 373 10.77 1.56 -12.78
C ASN A 373 11.15 0.98 -11.41
N ILE A 374 10.68 1.56 -10.30
CA ILE A 374 10.81 0.97 -8.96
C ILE A 374 9.45 0.36 -8.57
N PRO A 375 9.34 -0.97 -8.45
CA PRO A 375 8.07 -1.61 -8.10
C PRO A 375 7.67 -1.32 -6.65
N VAL A 376 6.41 -0.98 -6.44
CA VAL A 376 5.81 -0.78 -5.11
C VAL A 376 4.58 -1.66 -4.99
N SER A 377 4.57 -2.53 -3.97
CA SER A 377 3.38 -3.26 -3.56
C SER A 377 2.66 -2.49 -2.46
N THR A 378 1.34 -2.54 -2.49
CA THR A 378 0.53 -2.06 -1.36
C THR A 378 0.21 -3.25 -0.51
N ASN A 379 0.64 -3.21 0.75
CA ASN A 379 0.20 -4.19 1.71
C ASN A 379 -0.79 -3.55 2.68
N PHE A 380 -1.90 -4.25 2.89
CA PHE A 380 -2.88 -3.86 3.90
C PHE A 380 -2.40 -4.39 5.22
N THR A 381 -2.11 -3.48 6.14
CA THR A 381 -1.97 -3.88 7.53
C THR A 381 -3.35 -4.24 8.07
N LEU A 382 -3.34 -5.13 9.04
CA LEU A 382 -4.56 -5.50 9.73
C LEU A 382 -5.10 -4.26 10.43
N GLY A 383 -6.39 -3.95 10.21
CA GLY A 383 -7.02 -2.71 10.67
C GLY A 383 -7.44 -1.77 9.54
N GLY A 384 -7.16 -2.13 8.28
CA GLY A 384 -7.55 -1.32 7.12
C GLY A 384 -6.64 -0.13 6.87
N HIS A 385 -5.44 -0.14 7.46
CA HIS A 385 -4.37 0.77 7.09
C HIS A 385 -3.48 0.14 6.01
N THR A 386 -2.62 0.93 5.39
CA THR A 386 -1.73 0.44 4.31
C THR A 386 -0.32 0.94 4.52
N GLY A 387 0.65 0.17 4.04
CA GLY A 387 2.05 0.58 3.96
C GLY A 387 2.67 0.13 2.63
N PRO A 388 3.57 0.94 2.04
CA PRO A 388 4.31 0.53 0.84
C PRO A 388 5.37 -0.53 1.16
N VAL A 389 5.44 -1.54 0.30
CA VAL A 389 6.47 -2.59 0.30
C VAL A 389 7.31 -2.45 -0.97
N PHE A 390 8.64 -2.43 -0.82
CA PHE A 390 9.61 -2.23 -1.90
C PHE A 390 10.38 -3.53 -2.17
N PRO A 391 9.84 -4.45 -2.99
CA PRO A 391 10.36 -5.82 -3.12
C PRO A 391 11.80 -5.89 -3.66
N THR A 392 12.22 -4.93 -4.47
CA THR A 392 13.57 -4.85 -5.06
C THR A 392 14.64 -4.44 -4.06
N THR A 393 14.31 -3.61 -3.08
CA THR A 393 15.23 -3.14 -2.03
C THR A 393 15.11 -3.93 -0.73
N GLY A 394 14.03 -4.71 -0.55
CA GLY A 394 13.86 -5.56 0.63
C GLY A 394 13.41 -4.82 1.88
N ILE A 395 12.94 -3.58 1.72
CA ILE A 395 12.42 -2.73 2.80
C ILE A 395 10.93 -2.44 2.63
N ALA A 396 10.30 -1.98 3.70
CA ALA A 396 8.90 -1.56 3.74
C ALA A 396 8.72 -0.45 4.78
N LEU A 397 7.64 0.32 4.64
CA LEU A 397 7.08 1.10 5.74
C LEU A 397 5.95 0.28 6.37
N ILE A 398 5.89 0.24 7.70
CA ILE A 398 4.81 -0.46 8.37
C ILE A 398 3.50 0.28 8.11
N HIS A 399 3.55 1.60 8.03
CA HIS A 399 2.37 2.44 7.82
C HIS A 399 2.64 3.57 6.82
N GLY A 400 1.68 3.86 5.95
CA GLY A 400 1.81 4.88 4.90
C GLY A 400 1.93 6.30 5.44
N ASP A 401 1.50 6.55 6.67
CA ASP A 401 1.67 7.85 7.33
C ASP A 401 3.03 8.01 8.02
N ASP A 402 3.86 6.96 8.09
CA ASP A 402 5.18 7.01 8.71
C ASP A 402 6.07 8.18 8.26
N PRO A 403 6.07 8.62 6.97
CA PRO A 403 6.91 9.74 6.56
C PRO A 403 6.62 11.04 7.30
N TYR A 404 5.37 11.30 7.67
CA TYR A 404 4.93 12.55 8.31
C TYR A 404 4.16 12.32 9.62
N GLY A 405 4.27 11.11 10.19
CA GLY A 405 3.69 10.77 11.48
C GLY A 405 4.20 11.68 12.58
N LEU A 406 3.45 11.75 13.69
CA LEU A 406 3.70 12.72 14.77
C LEU A 406 5.16 12.76 15.26
N PHE A 407 5.87 11.62 15.27
CA PHE A 407 7.26 11.52 15.71
C PHE A 407 8.31 11.67 14.60
N ASN A 408 7.88 11.58 13.35
CA ASN A 408 8.76 11.62 12.18
C ASN A 408 8.68 12.97 11.45
N LYS A 409 7.75 13.84 11.84
CA LYS A 409 7.60 15.20 11.29
C LYS A 409 8.59 16.17 11.92
N ARG A 410 9.07 17.10 11.10
CA ARG A 410 10.14 18.09 11.31
C ARG A 410 10.44 18.55 12.75
N GLY A 411 11.73 18.59 13.11
CA GLY A 411 12.26 19.15 14.36
C GLY A 411 13.80 19.32 14.36
N ALA A 412 14.40 19.87 15.43
CA ALA A 412 15.86 20.02 15.50
C ALA A 412 16.61 18.68 15.67
N GLN A 413 15.90 17.64 16.11
CA GLN A 413 16.33 16.25 16.20
C GLN A 413 15.26 15.38 15.53
N GLU A 414 15.64 14.66 14.48
CA GLU A 414 14.74 13.83 13.68
C GLU A 414 15.26 12.41 13.56
N VAL A 415 14.34 11.43 13.54
CA VAL A 415 14.67 10.06 13.15
C VAL A 415 15.15 10.08 11.70
N PRO A 416 16.38 9.61 11.39
CA PRO A 416 16.87 9.59 10.01
C PRO A 416 15.90 8.85 9.07
N VAL A 417 15.78 9.31 7.84
CA VAL A 417 14.76 8.79 6.91
C VAL A 417 14.94 7.29 6.62
N ASN A 418 16.17 6.80 6.54
CA ASN A 418 16.44 5.37 6.36
C ASN A 418 15.97 4.53 7.56
N GLU A 419 15.94 5.13 8.75
CA GLU A 419 15.63 4.46 10.00
C GLU A 419 14.14 4.24 10.19
N ILE A 420 13.24 4.93 9.47
CA ILE A 420 11.78 4.65 9.59
C ILE A 420 11.38 3.36 8.87
N PHE A 421 12.18 2.93 7.89
CA PHE A 421 11.95 1.69 7.16
C PHE A 421 12.29 0.46 8.01
N VAL A 422 11.67 -0.66 7.66
CA VAL A 422 11.97 -1.97 8.25
C VAL A 422 12.24 -2.98 7.14
N PRO A 423 13.02 -4.04 7.41
CA PRO A 423 13.10 -5.18 6.50
C PRO A 423 11.70 -5.76 6.23
N ILE A 424 11.47 -6.26 5.01
CA ILE A 424 10.18 -6.88 4.65
C ILE A 424 9.80 -8.04 5.58
N SER A 425 10.77 -8.81 6.09
CA SER A 425 10.50 -9.86 7.08
C SER A 425 9.87 -9.29 8.34
N ARG A 426 10.43 -8.19 8.88
CA ARG A 426 9.90 -7.51 10.07
C ARG A 426 8.53 -6.90 9.81
N PHE A 427 8.29 -6.39 8.61
CA PHE A 427 6.97 -5.92 8.19
C PHE A 427 5.92 -7.04 8.28
N TYR A 428 6.22 -8.24 7.76
CA TYR A 428 5.31 -9.38 7.83
C TYR A 428 5.17 -9.95 9.25
N GLU A 429 6.26 -10.03 10.02
CA GLU A 429 6.20 -10.40 11.44
C GLU A 429 5.26 -9.48 12.22
N THR A 430 5.36 -8.17 11.99
CA THR A 430 4.51 -7.17 12.66
C THR A 430 3.05 -7.33 12.26
N ASN A 431 2.78 -7.51 10.97
CA ASN A 431 1.42 -7.65 10.44
C ASN A 431 0.80 -9.02 10.65
N HIS A 432 1.58 -10.03 11.00
CA HIS A 432 1.09 -11.38 11.27
C HIS A 432 1.35 -11.86 12.69
N ALA A 433 1.73 -10.95 13.58
CA ALA A 433 1.95 -11.27 14.98
C ALA A 433 0.70 -11.89 15.60
N GLU A 434 0.89 -13.02 16.27
CA GLU A 434 -0.18 -13.68 17.02
C GLU A 434 -0.65 -12.75 18.15
N PRO A 435 -1.98 -12.55 18.30
CA PRO A 435 -2.47 -11.69 19.37
C PRO A 435 -2.15 -12.30 20.74
N GLU A 436 -1.46 -11.53 21.58
CA GLU A 436 -1.13 -11.88 22.96
C GLU A 436 -2.16 -11.24 23.91
N PRO A 437 -2.90 -12.04 24.71
CA PRO A 437 -3.82 -11.49 25.68
C PRO A 437 -3.09 -10.62 26.72
N TYR A 438 -3.72 -9.51 27.11
CA TYR A 438 -3.23 -8.61 28.16
C TYR A 438 -4.37 -8.22 29.10
N MET A 439 -4.18 -8.43 30.40
CA MET A 439 -5.17 -8.13 31.44
C MET A 439 -6.58 -8.71 31.15
N GLY A 440 -6.65 -9.90 30.54
CA GLY A 440 -7.90 -10.55 30.20
C GLY A 440 -8.58 -10.04 28.92
N TYR A 441 -8.02 -9.03 28.26
CA TYR A 441 -8.39 -8.63 26.90
C TYR A 441 -7.58 -9.42 25.88
N ALA A 442 -8.24 -9.98 24.88
CA ALA A 442 -7.60 -10.66 23.76
C ALA A 442 -7.71 -9.75 22.53
N PRO A 443 -6.63 -9.04 22.16
CA PRO A 443 -6.67 -8.19 20.98
C PRO A 443 -6.93 -9.06 19.74
N ASN A 444 -7.51 -8.45 18.71
CA ASN A 444 -7.44 -8.99 17.37
C ASN A 444 -6.07 -8.70 16.74
N GLN A 445 -5.81 -9.31 15.60
CA GLN A 445 -4.51 -9.24 14.96
C GLN A 445 -4.17 -7.83 14.42
N ALA A 446 -5.19 -7.00 14.11
CA ALA A 446 -5.01 -5.59 13.76
C ALA A 446 -4.53 -4.74 14.94
N GLU A 447 -5.18 -4.92 16.09
CA GLU A 447 -4.82 -4.23 17.33
C GLU A 447 -3.39 -4.59 17.76
N MET A 448 -2.98 -5.85 17.58
CA MET A 448 -1.60 -6.28 17.85
C MET A 448 -0.60 -5.65 16.88
N ALA A 449 -0.87 -5.68 15.57
CA ALA A 449 0.00 -5.08 14.57
C ALA A 449 0.16 -3.56 14.78
N GLY A 450 -0.95 -2.87 15.08
CA GLY A 450 -0.95 -1.45 15.43
C GLY A 450 -0.13 -1.16 16.69
N TRP A 451 -0.27 -1.97 17.74
CA TRP A 451 0.52 -1.83 18.96
C TRP A 451 2.03 -2.02 18.72
N LEU A 452 2.42 -3.08 18.01
CA LEU A 452 3.83 -3.36 17.66
C LEU A 452 4.42 -2.25 16.78
N HIS A 453 3.65 -1.74 15.83
CA HIS A 453 4.03 -0.60 15.00
C HIS A 453 4.32 0.62 15.85
N SER A 454 3.35 1.04 16.67
CA SER A 454 3.49 2.20 17.55
C SER A 454 4.66 2.05 18.51
N ARG A 455 4.88 0.84 19.04
CA ARG A 455 6.07 0.54 19.85
C ARG A 455 7.37 0.80 19.09
N GLY A 456 7.50 0.26 17.89
CA GLY A 456 8.70 0.45 17.07
C GLY A 456 8.97 1.91 16.70
N VAL A 457 7.91 2.68 16.38
CA VAL A 457 8.04 4.13 16.16
C VAL A 457 8.53 4.85 17.42
N GLY A 458 8.08 4.40 18.58
CA GLY A 458 8.45 5.03 19.85
C GLY A 458 9.84 4.73 20.31
N GLU A 459 10.28 3.50 20.13
CA GLU A 459 11.65 3.09 20.40
C GLU A 459 12.62 3.93 19.54
N LYS A 460 12.28 4.18 18.27
CA LYS A 460 13.06 5.07 17.39
C LYS A 460 13.00 6.53 17.85
N ALA A 461 11.81 7.05 18.15
CA ALA A 461 11.65 8.42 18.63
C ALA A 461 12.46 8.65 19.92
N TYR A 462 12.47 7.68 20.82
CA TYR A 462 13.27 7.71 22.04
C TYR A 462 14.77 7.64 21.76
N TYR A 463 15.20 6.67 20.95
CA TYR A 463 16.61 6.45 20.62
C TYR A 463 17.24 7.70 19.98
N TYR A 464 16.52 8.38 19.10
CA TYR A 464 16.96 9.60 18.43
C TYR A 464 16.64 10.88 19.21
N MET A 465 16.03 10.78 20.40
CA MET A 465 15.50 11.93 21.16
C MET A 465 14.70 12.88 20.26
N ALA A 466 13.83 12.29 19.43
CA ALA A 466 13.07 13.01 18.43
C ALA A 466 12.41 14.23 19.06
N TYR A 467 12.54 15.37 18.41
CA TYR A 467 12.23 16.66 19.01
C TYR A 467 10.77 16.75 19.50
N ARG A 468 9.83 16.11 18.79
CA ARG A 468 8.42 16.06 19.22
C ARG A 468 8.25 15.34 20.56
N LEU A 469 9.04 14.29 20.81
CA LEU A 469 9.04 13.56 22.07
C LEU A 469 9.56 14.47 23.21
N LEU A 470 10.65 15.21 22.98
CA LEU A 470 11.17 16.19 23.95
C LEU A 470 10.18 17.34 24.19
N ASN A 471 9.59 17.88 23.14
CA ASN A 471 8.58 18.93 23.23
C ASN A 471 7.37 18.49 24.04
N LYS A 472 6.92 17.25 23.84
CA LYS A 472 5.84 16.67 24.64
C LYS A 472 6.23 16.55 26.12
N ARG A 473 7.46 16.12 26.40
CA ARG A 473 7.98 16.10 27.78
C ARG A 473 7.94 17.48 28.43
N VAL A 474 8.31 18.53 27.70
CA VAL A 474 8.21 19.92 28.19
C VAL A 474 6.77 20.31 28.47
N GLU A 475 5.84 20.05 27.54
CA GLU A 475 4.40 20.31 27.73
C GLU A 475 3.87 19.63 29.00
N ASP A 476 4.25 18.37 29.25
CA ASP A 476 3.79 17.60 30.41
C ASP A 476 4.30 18.18 31.74
N VAL A 477 5.48 18.81 31.75
CA VAL A 477 6.03 19.51 32.93
C VAL A 477 5.34 20.86 33.18
N VAL A 478 4.90 21.54 32.13
CA VAL A 478 4.32 22.91 32.20
C VAL A 478 2.80 22.90 32.44
N VAL A 479 2.05 21.99 31.82
CA VAL A 479 0.58 22.12 31.67
C VAL A 479 -0.23 21.35 32.73
N TYR A 480 0.33 20.35 33.43
CA TYR A 480 -0.44 19.53 34.38
C TYR A 480 0.19 19.37 35.78
N LEU A 481 -0.53 19.88 36.78
CA LEU A 481 -0.56 19.40 38.17
C LEU A 481 -0.61 17.86 38.22
N PRO A 482 -0.12 17.19 39.28
CA PRO A 482 0.13 15.74 39.39
C PRO A 482 -1.15 14.89 39.32
N ARG A 483 -1.84 14.90 38.18
CA ARG A 483 -2.76 13.87 37.74
C ARG A 483 -1.97 12.90 36.89
N ASP A 484 -1.31 12.02 37.62
CA ASP A 484 -1.12 10.63 37.30
C ASP A 484 -0.85 10.28 35.83
N ILE A 485 0.40 10.47 35.45
CA ILE A 485 1.07 9.90 34.26
C ILE A 485 1.03 8.35 34.30
N THR A 486 0.58 7.72 35.41
CA THR A 486 0.26 6.29 35.41
C THR A 486 -1.10 5.95 34.81
N THR A 487 -1.99 6.94 34.58
CA THR A 487 -3.35 6.73 34.03
C THR A 487 -3.72 7.57 32.80
N GLY A 488 -2.85 8.44 32.28
CA GLY A 488 -3.19 9.20 31.07
C GLY A 488 -2.06 10.01 30.42
N THR A 489 -2.12 10.07 29.08
CA THR A 489 -1.47 11.02 28.13
C THR A 489 -0.13 10.70 27.47
N LEU A 490 0.48 9.53 27.72
CA LEU A 490 1.23 8.79 26.69
C LEU A 490 0.38 7.64 26.10
N GLU A 491 -0.79 7.35 26.65
CA GLU A 491 -1.70 6.32 26.12
C GLU A 491 -2.62 6.85 24.99
N GLU A 492 -2.98 8.14 25.01
CA GLU A 492 -3.87 8.74 23.99
C GLU A 492 -3.18 8.99 22.63
N TRP A 493 -1.85 8.97 22.58
CA TRP A 493 -1.08 9.41 21.41
C TRP A 493 -0.63 8.28 20.47
N TRP A 494 -0.82 7.02 20.87
CA TRP A 494 -0.08 5.91 20.26
C TRP A 494 -0.94 4.79 19.65
N GLY A 495 -2.18 5.10 19.29
CA GLY A 495 -2.95 4.24 18.41
C GLY A 495 -4.14 3.57 19.06
N TYR A 496 -5.27 3.95 18.50
CA TYR A 496 -6.50 3.21 18.21
C TYR A 496 -7.25 2.41 19.26
N ASP A 497 -6.68 1.73 20.26
CA ASP A 497 -7.52 0.89 21.15
C ASP A 497 -7.11 0.81 22.63
N GLY A 498 -6.07 1.54 23.08
CA GLY A 498 -5.78 1.77 24.51
C GLY A 498 -5.65 0.53 25.40
N TRP A 499 -5.59 -0.66 24.82
CA TRP A 499 -5.77 -1.92 25.55
C TRP A 499 -4.50 -2.37 26.26
N ARG A 500 -3.32 -1.89 25.83
CA ARG A 500 -2.02 -2.21 26.42
C ARG A 500 -1.06 -1.01 26.30
N PRO A 501 -0.37 -0.60 27.39
CA PRO A 501 0.70 0.38 27.31
C PRO A 501 1.83 -0.11 26.40
N ILE A 502 2.39 0.79 25.59
CA ILE A 502 3.49 0.48 24.67
C ILE A 502 4.79 0.15 25.39
N PHE A 503 5.08 0.94 26.42
CA PHE A 503 6.23 0.80 27.29
C PHE A 503 5.73 0.47 28.70
N SER A 504 6.47 -0.38 29.41
CA SER A 504 6.30 -0.63 30.85
C SER A 504 6.50 0.64 31.67
N ALA A 505 6.07 0.64 32.94
CA ALA A 505 6.26 1.79 33.82
C ALA A 505 7.76 2.10 34.03
N GLU A 506 8.58 1.04 34.14
CA GLU A 506 10.02 1.11 34.27
C GLU A 506 10.68 1.72 33.02
N GLU A 507 10.32 1.25 31.81
CA GLU A 507 10.79 1.82 30.55
C GLU A 507 10.42 3.31 30.45
N ARG A 508 9.16 3.68 30.74
CA ARG A 508 8.72 5.08 30.70
C ARG A 508 9.50 5.97 31.67
N ASN A 509 9.71 5.51 32.90
CA ASN A 509 10.49 6.26 33.88
C ASN A 509 11.93 6.48 33.42
N ALA A 510 12.56 5.45 32.86
CA ALA A 510 13.90 5.58 32.28
C ALA A 510 13.92 6.57 31.12
N MET A 511 12.91 6.54 30.25
CA MET A 511 12.77 7.48 29.14
C MET A 511 12.63 8.93 29.65
N PHE A 512 11.79 9.17 30.67
CA PHE A 512 11.63 10.51 31.25
C PHE A 512 12.94 11.08 31.79
N VAL A 513 13.70 10.27 32.54
CA VAL A 513 15.01 10.69 33.07
C VAL A 513 15.97 11.04 31.93
N ALA A 514 16.01 10.23 30.87
CA ALA A 514 16.87 10.48 29.72
C ALA A 514 16.45 11.72 28.92
N MET A 515 15.15 11.93 28.72
CA MET A 515 14.62 13.13 28.06
C MET A 515 14.89 14.40 28.87
N ASP A 516 14.75 14.35 30.19
CA ASP A 516 15.06 15.50 31.05
C ASP A 516 16.56 15.85 31.00
N ALA A 517 17.42 14.83 31.00
CA ALA A 517 18.86 15.02 30.80
C ALA A 517 19.18 15.65 29.43
N GLU A 518 18.49 15.21 28.36
CA GLU A 518 18.67 15.79 27.03
C GLU A 518 18.16 17.23 26.94
N ILE A 519 17.02 17.54 27.55
CA ILE A 519 16.50 18.91 27.65
C ILE A 519 17.51 19.81 28.40
N MET A 520 18.05 19.34 29.54
CA MET A 520 19.12 20.07 30.24
C MET A 520 20.35 20.26 29.35
N ARG A 521 20.77 19.23 28.61
CA ARG A 521 21.91 19.32 27.68
C ARG A 521 21.67 20.38 26.61
N ILE A 522 20.47 20.40 26.00
CA ILE A 522 20.06 21.42 25.02
C ILE A 522 20.08 22.80 25.66
N GLY A 523 19.78 22.92 26.95
CA GLY A 523 19.80 24.17 27.73
C GLY A 523 21.14 24.52 28.37
N ASP A 524 22.25 23.88 27.99
CA ASP A 524 23.57 24.10 28.58
C ASP A 524 23.59 23.89 30.12
N GLY A 525 22.79 22.94 30.61
CA GLY A 525 22.59 22.62 32.03
C GLY A 525 21.38 23.28 32.69
N ASP A 526 20.71 24.24 32.02
CA ASP A 526 19.47 24.86 32.50
C ASP A 526 18.25 24.22 31.82
N TYR A 527 17.45 23.47 32.58
CA TYR A 527 16.23 22.84 32.09
C TYR A 527 15.27 23.87 31.47
N SER A 528 15.11 25.04 32.07
CA SER A 528 14.17 26.07 31.56
C SER A 528 14.65 26.64 30.22
N ALA A 529 15.96 26.85 30.06
CA ALA A 529 16.54 27.24 28.79
C ALA A 529 16.39 26.14 27.73
N GLY A 530 16.61 24.88 28.13
CA GLY A 530 16.39 23.69 27.32
C GLY A 530 14.95 23.59 26.82
N SER A 531 13.98 23.70 27.73
CA SER A 531 12.56 23.71 27.42
C SER A 531 12.19 24.80 26.42
N ARG A 532 12.66 26.04 26.62
CA ARG A 532 12.42 27.13 25.66
C ARG A 532 13.02 26.82 24.28
N ARG A 533 14.24 26.27 24.23
CA ARG A 533 14.88 25.86 22.97
C ARG A 533 14.08 24.75 22.27
N VAL A 534 13.67 23.72 23.03
CA VAL A 534 12.80 22.59 22.62
C VAL A 534 11.36 23.01 22.30
N CYS A 535 10.91 24.16 22.74
CA CYS A 535 9.66 24.76 22.30
C CYS A 535 9.83 25.55 20.99
N SER A 536 10.90 26.34 20.89
CA SER A 536 11.13 27.28 19.77
C SER A 536 11.55 26.66 18.44
N GLY A 537 12.15 25.48 18.44
CA GLY A 537 12.57 24.75 17.23
C GLY A 537 11.46 23.95 16.53
N LEU A 538 10.25 23.88 17.08
CA LEU A 538 9.05 23.52 16.31
C LEU A 538 8.48 24.81 15.72
N ILE A 539 8.06 24.73 14.45
CA ILE A 539 7.32 25.75 13.70
C ILE A 539 6.50 26.65 14.65
N PRO A 540 6.63 28.00 14.57
CA PRO A 540 6.21 28.92 15.62
C PRO A 540 4.71 28.78 15.90
N ARG A 541 4.38 28.10 16.99
CA ARG A 541 3.09 28.24 17.68
C ARG A 541 3.38 28.96 19.00
N PRO A 542 3.23 30.30 19.05
CA PRO A 542 3.53 31.11 20.22
C PRO A 542 2.67 30.76 21.45
N ASP A 543 1.55 30.07 21.24
CA ASP A 543 0.43 30.04 22.18
C ASP A 543 0.58 29.02 23.32
N TYR A 544 1.60 28.16 23.26
CA TYR A 544 1.78 27.03 24.19
C TYR A 544 3.12 27.02 24.94
N CYS A 545 3.95 28.07 24.78
CA CYS A 545 5.33 28.10 25.27
C CYS A 545 5.57 29.18 26.34
#